data_AF-A0A814MB26-F1
#
_entry.id   AF-A0A814MB26-F1
#
_cell.length_a   1.000
_cell.length_b   1.000
_cell.length_c   1.000
_cell.angle_alpha   90.00
_cell.angle_beta   90.00
_cell.angle_gamma   90.00
#
_symmetry.space_group_name_H-M   'P 1'
#
loop_
_entity.id
_entity.type
_entity.pdbx_description
1 polymer ?
#
loop_
_entity_poly.entity_id
_entity_poly.type
_entity_poly.pdbx_seq_one_letter_code
_entity_poly.pdbx_strand_id
1 'polypeptide(L)'
;MNEDINSILVDINVMQIDERAIVTLSQKKFPQLYYCGQYFRLIDNSNGRCKWRCVKATCSVRCITYGCSVGEKYVVEKDKDDDPKSQPNHASDPIKFAQLEKRRKMREVAQNSEEAPRRIMSKCVDQIQNE
;
A
#
# COMPACT_ATOMS: atom_id res chain seq x y z
N MET A 1 12.89 34.00 -21.11
CA MET A 1 13.34 33.47 -19.81
C MET A 1 12.45 32.27 -19.51
N ASN A 2 12.92 31.07 -19.89
CA ASN A 2 12.17 29.81 -19.81
C ASN A 2 12.84 28.89 -18.79
N GLU A 3 12.99 29.34 -17.54
CA GLU A 3 13.66 28.53 -16.51
C GLU A 3 12.69 27.89 -15.49
N ASP A 4 11.40 28.21 -15.53
CA ASP A 4 10.49 27.76 -14.45
C ASP A 4 9.61 26.54 -14.78
N ILE A 5 9.62 26.02 -16.01
CA ILE A 5 8.83 24.81 -16.34
C ILE A 5 9.60 23.54 -15.94
N ASN A 6 10.94 23.54 -16.05
CA ASN A 6 11.75 22.40 -15.66
C ASN A 6 11.84 22.24 -14.14
N SER A 7 11.75 23.31 -13.35
CA SER A 7 11.69 23.20 -11.88
C SER A 7 10.39 22.55 -11.40
N ILE A 8 9.27 22.85 -12.06
CA ILE A 8 7.96 22.26 -11.73
C ILE A 8 7.88 20.78 -12.19
N LEU A 9 8.61 20.41 -13.25
CA LEU A 9 8.72 19.01 -13.69
C LEU A 9 9.63 18.15 -12.81
N VAL A 10 10.56 18.75 -12.06
CA VAL A 10 11.43 18.02 -11.12
C VAL A 10 10.67 17.58 -9.87
N ASP A 11 9.66 18.34 -9.43
CA ASP A 11 8.78 17.93 -8.31
C ASP A 11 7.73 16.88 -8.70
N ILE A 12 7.50 16.67 -10.00
CA ILE A 12 6.64 15.58 -10.51
C ILE A 12 7.43 14.27 -10.68
N ASN A 13 8.77 14.31 -10.65
CA ASN A 13 9.59 13.19 -11.15
C ASN A 13 10.48 12.48 -10.13
N VAL A 14 10.25 12.65 -8.83
CA VAL A 14 10.71 11.68 -7.84
C VAL A 14 9.62 11.57 -6.77
N MET A 15 8.63 10.69 -6.99
CA MET A 15 8.12 9.93 -5.86
C MET A 15 9.37 9.36 -5.19
N GLN A 16 9.82 9.99 -4.10
CA GLN A 16 10.76 9.34 -3.20
C GLN A 16 10.11 8.00 -2.93
N ILE A 17 10.73 6.95 -3.46
CA ILE A 17 10.35 5.58 -3.19
C ILE A 17 10.66 5.43 -1.71
N ASP A 18 9.70 5.81 -0.89
CA ASP A 18 9.66 5.43 0.50
C ASP A 18 9.69 3.90 0.41
N GLU A 19 10.87 3.29 0.63
CA GLU A 19 11.08 1.84 0.57
C GLU A 19 10.24 1.08 1.60
N ARG A 20 9.42 1.82 2.35
CA ARG A 20 8.47 1.31 3.32
C ARG A 20 7.21 0.86 2.60
N ALA A 21 6.86 -0.39 2.81
CA ALA A 21 5.60 -0.95 2.40
C ALA A 21 4.46 -0.48 3.30
N ILE A 22 3.27 -0.32 2.72
CA ILE A 22 2.07 0.10 3.45
C ILE A 22 1.16 -1.10 3.64
N VAL A 23 0.66 -1.32 4.85
CA VAL A 23 -0.36 -2.35 5.09
C VAL A 23 -1.74 -1.75 4.92
N THR A 24 -2.50 -2.29 3.96
CA THR A 24 -3.90 -1.96 3.72
C THR A 24 -4.82 -3.14 4.05
N LEU A 25 -6.11 -3.00 3.77
CA LEU A 25 -7.08 -4.08 3.83
C LEU A 25 -7.36 -4.63 2.42
N SER A 26 -7.30 -5.95 2.30
CA SER A 26 -7.88 -6.64 1.15
C SER A 26 -9.40 -6.47 1.11
N GLN A 27 -9.99 -6.78 -0.05
CA GLN A 27 -11.46 -6.81 -0.21
C GLN A 27 -12.13 -7.74 0.81
N LYS A 28 -11.44 -8.80 1.24
CA LYS A 28 -11.89 -9.77 2.25
C LYS A 28 -11.60 -9.34 3.70
N LYS A 29 -11.18 -8.08 3.92
CA LYS A 29 -10.85 -7.50 5.24
C LYS A 29 -9.66 -8.16 5.96
N PHE A 30 -8.79 -8.86 5.25
CA PHE A 30 -7.50 -9.31 5.78
C PHE A 30 -6.39 -8.29 5.51
N PRO A 31 -5.37 -8.17 6.38
CA PRO A 31 -4.18 -7.37 6.13
C PRO A 31 -3.53 -7.74 4.80
N GLN A 32 -3.15 -6.71 4.03
CA GLN A 32 -2.53 -6.86 2.73
C GLN A 32 -1.42 -5.83 2.59
N LEU A 33 -0.19 -6.28 2.34
CA LEU A 33 0.96 -5.40 2.16
C LEU A 33 1.02 -4.91 0.71
N TYR A 34 1.23 -3.62 0.52
CA TYR A 34 1.56 -3.01 -0.76
C TYR A 34 3.01 -2.56 -0.77
N TYR A 35 3.80 -3.12 -1.68
CA TYR A 35 5.24 -2.87 -1.78
C TYR A 35 5.70 -3.00 -3.22
N CYS A 36 6.55 -2.06 -3.70
CA CYS A 36 7.07 -2.03 -5.07
C CYS A 36 5.99 -2.23 -6.16
N GLY A 37 4.80 -1.64 -5.98
CA GLY A 37 3.70 -1.78 -6.95
C GLY A 37 2.95 -3.11 -6.90
N GLN A 38 3.29 -4.00 -5.97
CA GLN A 38 2.73 -5.33 -5.83
C GLN A 38 1.99 -5.52 -4.51
N TYR A 39 1.19 -6.59 -4.47
CA TYR A 39 0.42 -6.95 -3.30
C TYR A 39 0.85 -8.29 -2.72
N PHE A 40 0.93 -8.32 -1.40
CA PHE A 40 1.28 -9.51 -0.67
C PHE A 40 0.23 -9.81 0.40
N ARG A 41 -0.12 -11.08 0.55
CA ARG A 41 -0.97 -11.59 1.63
C ARG A 41 -0.08 -12.07 2.78
N LEU A 42 -0.55 -11.84 4.01
CA LEU A 42 0.08 -12.38 5.20
C LEU A 42 -0.02 -13.91 5.17
N ILE A 43 1.09 -14.60 5.43
CA ILE A 43 1.14 -16.07 5.52
C ILE A 43 1.56 -16.57 6.90
N ASP A 44 2.30 -15.75 7.65
CA ASP A 44 2.69 -16.04 9.04
C ASP A 44 2.88 -14.73 9.81
N ASN A 45 2.58 -14.74 11.10
CA ASN A 45 2.82 -13.63 12.02
C ASN A 45 3.24 -14.21 13.37
N SER A 46 4.54 -14.20 13.63
CA SER A 46 5.13 -14.78 14.83
C SER A 46 6.15 -13.81 15.42
N ASN A 47 6.04 -13.53 16.73
CA ASN A 47 6.95 -12.64 17.47
C ASN A 47 7.15 -11.25 16.81
N GLY A 48 6.08 -10.67 16.27
CA GLY A 48 6.14 -9.38 15.56
C GLY A 48 6.76 -9.44 14.16
N ARG A 49 7.27 -10.58 13.73
CA ARG A 49 7.78 -10.81 12.38
C ARG A 49 6.65 -11.33 11.50
N CYS A 50 6.32 -10.58 10.45
CA CYS A 50 5.23 -10.88 9.54
C CYS A 50 5.79 -11.34 8.20
N LYS A 51 5.47 -12.56 7.78
CA LYS A 51 5.85 -13.10 6.48
C LYS A 51 4.73 -12.87 5.48
N TRP A 52 5.10 -12.37 4.31
CA TRP A 52 4.17 -12.03 3.25
C TRP A 52 4.53 -12.78 1.97
N ARG A 53 3.51 -13.14 1.19
CA ARG A 53 3.67 -13.76 -0.12
C ARG A 53 2.85 -13.01 -1.16
N CYS A 54 3.39 -12.85 -2.37
CA CYS A 54 2.66 -12.22 -3.45
C CYS A 54 1.28 -12.89 -3.66
N VAL A 55 0.25 -12.08 -3.92
CA VAL A 55 -1.13 -12.58 -4.09
C VAL A 55 -1.36 -13.30 -5.43
N LYS A 56 -0.48 -13.08 -6.42
CA LYS A 56 -0.56 -13.76 -7.72
C LYS A 56 -0.08 -15.20 -7.56
N ALA A 57 -0.92 -16.16 -7.94
CA ALA A 57 -0.65 -17.59 -7.75
C ALA A 57 0.65 -18.06 -8.44
N THR A 58 0.97 -17.48 -9.58
CA THR A 58 2.18 -17.75 -10.38
C THR A 58 3.43 -17.05 -9.86
N CYS A 59 3.32 -16.23 -8.80
CA CYS A 59 4.42 -15.51 -8.19
C CYS A 59 4.78 -16.16 -6.84
N SER A 60 6.04 -16.52 -6.68
CA SER A 60 6.58 -17.13 -5.46
C SER A 60 7.18 -16.12 -4.49
N VAL A 61 7.35 -14.86 -4.91
CA VAL A 61 8.06 -13.83 -4.15
C VAL A 61 7.49 -13.66 -2.74
N ARG A 62 8.40 -13.59 -1.77
CA ARG A 62 8.13 -13.39 -0.35
C ARG A 62 8.93 -12.24 0.21
N CYS A 63 8.37 -11.63 1.24
CA CYS A 63 9.05 -10.58 1.98
C CYS A 63 8.58 -10.56 3.43
N ILE A 64 9.28 -9.78 4.25
CA ILE A 64 9.10 -9.74 5.70
C ILE A 64 8.95 -8.29 6.15
N THR A 65 8.09 -8.06 7.12
CA THR A 65 8.03 -6.81 7.90
C THR A 65 8.05 -7.12 9.39
N TYR A 66 8.38 -6.13 10.22
CA TYR A 66 8.20 -6.21 11.68
C TYR A 66 6.95 -5.44 12.09
N GLY A 67 5.81 -6.12 12.02
CA GLY A 67 4.47 -5.56 12.23
C GLY A 67 3.59 -5.64 10.98
N CYS A 68 2.29 -5.64 11.20
CA CYS A 68 1.28 -5.76 10.14
C CYS A 68 0.01 -4.95 10.44
N SER A 69 0.13 -3.87 11.23
CA SER A 69 -1.01 -3.01 11.55
C SER A 69 -1.48 -2.29 10.31
N VAL A 70 -2.78 -2.35 10.07
CA VAL A 70 -3.42 -1.71 8.91
C VAL A 70 -3.32 -0.18 9.03
N GLY A 71 -2.93 0.49 7.94
CA GLY A 71 -2.68 1.93 7.88
C GLY A 71 -1.23 2.31 8.14
N GLU A 72 -0.41 1.41 8.68
CA GLU A 72 0.98 1.68 9.02
C GLU A 72 1.96 1.36 7.88
N LYS A 73 3.13 2.00 7.94
CA LYS A 73 4.25 1.78 7.02
C LYS A 73 5.35 0.97 7.70
N TYR A 74 5.93 0.00 7.00
CA TYR A 74 6.98 -0.87 7.52
C TYR A 74 8.14 -1.00 6.53
N VAL A 75 9.36 -1.09 7.06
CA VAL A 75 10.53 -1.51 6.28
C VAL A 75 10.36 -2.96 5.86
N VAL A 76 10.75 -3.27 4.61
CA VAL A 76 10.67 -4.62 4.05
C VAL A 76 12.03 -5.28 4.03
N GLU A 77 12.10 -6.47 4.60
CA GLU A 77 13.25 -7.37 4.46
C GLU A 77 12.95 -8.46 3.43
N LYS A 78 13.98 -8.89 2.69
CA LYS A 78 13.88 -10.07 1.85
C LYS A 78 13.74 -11.31 2.73
N ASP A 79 12.86 -12.23 2.32
CA ASP A 79 12.80 -13.54 2.98
C ASP A 79 14.07 -14.33 2.62
N LYS A 80 14.73 -14.91 3.64
CA LYS A 80 16.01 -15.63 3.45
C LYS A 80 15.83 -16.91 2.62
N ASP A 81 14.61 -17.44 2.62
CA ASP A 81 14.22 -18.62 1.86
C ASP A 81 13.82 -18.28 0.42
N ASP A 82 13.79 -17.00 0.04
CA ASP A 82 13.50 -16.56 -1.31
C ASP A 82 14.80 -16.31 -2.10
N ASP A 83 14.79 -16.61 -3.40
CA ASP A 83 15.95 -16.40 -4.26
C ASP A 83 16.33 -14.90 -4.20
N PRO A 84 17.60 -14.51 -3.98
CA PRO A 84 18.02 -13.11 -3.97
C PRO A 84 17.57 -12.30 -5.20
N LYS A 85 17.32 -12.99 -6.32
CA LYS A 85 16.85 -12.45 -7.61
C LYS A 85 15.32 -12.56 -7.83
N SER A 86 14.55 -12.99 -6.84
CA SER A 86 13.10 -13.16 -6.95
C SER A 86 12.39 -11.80 -7.10
N GLN A 87 12.26 -11.34 -8.34
CA GLN A 87 11.40 -10.22 -8.66
C GLN A 87 10.00 -10.72 -9.05
N PRO A 88 8.95 -9.93 -8.76
CA PRO A 88 7.61 -10.21 -9.25
C PRO A 88 7.63 -10.41 -10.78
N ASN A 89 7.11 -11.54 -11.26
CA ASN A 89 7.06 -11.91 -12.68
C ASN A 89 5.81 -11.40 -13.39
N HIS A 90 5.21 -10.32 -12.88
CA HIS A 90 3.98 -9.74 -13.38
C HIS A 90 3.98 -8.22 -13.20
N ALA A 91 3.18 -7.54 -14.03
CA ALA A 91 3.04 -6.09 -13.97
C ALA A 91 2.56 -5.63 -12.58
N SER A 92 3.03 -4.45 -12.19
CA SER A 92 2.56 -3.70 -11.02
C SER A 92 1.13 -3.19 -11.25
N ASP A 93 0.37 -3.06 -10.17
CA ASP A 93 -1.01 -2.56 -10.21
C ASP A 93 -1.20 -1.47 -9.14
N PRO A 94 -0.63 -0.27 -9.34
CA PRO A 94 -0.68 0.80 -8.34
C PRO A 94 -2.08 1.41 -8.20
N ILE A 95 -2.89 1.42 -9.27
CA ILE A 95 -4.24 2.01 -9.28
C ILE A 95 -5.14 1.33 -8.24
N LYS A 96 -5.01 0.01 -8.12
CA LYS A 96 -5.78 -0.76 -7.16
C LYS A 96 -5.49 -0.37 -5.70
N PHE A 97 -4.32 0.22 -5.40
CA PHE A 97 -3.92 0.54 -4.03
C PHE A 97 -4.66 1.77 -3.56
N ALA A 98 -4.66 2.83 -4.37
CA ALA A 98 -5.43 4.05 -4.12
C ALA A 98 -6.91 3.73 -3.85
N GLN A 99 -7.49 2.80 -4.62
CA GLN A 99 -8.88 2.37 -4.39
C GLN A 99 -9.09 1.58 -3.10
N LEU A 100 -8.13 0.74 -2.69
CA LEU A 100 -8.21 -0.02 -1.44
C LEU A 100 -8.06 0.92 -0.24
N GLU A 101 -7.07 1.83 -0.25
CA GLU A 101 -6.87 2.82 0.81
C GLU A 101 -8.04 3.79 0.91
N LYS A 102 -8.58 4.28 -0.21
CA LYS A 102 -9.80 5.10 -0.20
C LYS A 102 -10.95 4.38 0.50
N ARG A 103 -11.17 3.10 0.17
CA ARG A 103 -12.21 2.27 0.82
C ARG A 103 -11.93 2.06 2.30
N ARG A 104 -10.67 1.89 2.69
CA ARG A 104 -10.25 1.75 4.09
C ARG A 104 -10.55 3.02 4.88
N LYS A 105 -10.04 4.18 4.45
CA LYS A 105 -10.28 5.49 5.07
C LYS A 105 -11.78 5.78 5.20
N MET A 106 -12.58 5.54 4.15
CA MET A 106 -14.04 5.73 4.21
C MET A 106 -14.72 4.86 5.27
N ARG A 107 -14.30 3.60 5.44
CA ARG A 107 -14.86 2.72 6.47
C ARG A 107 -14.48 3.17 7.87
N GLU A 108 -13.24 3.60 8.06
CA GLU A 108 -12.75 4.09 9.35
C GLU A 108 -13.55 5.33 9.79
N VAL A 109 -13.77 6.28 8.88
CA VAL A 109 -14.61 7.45 9.14
C VAL A 109 -16.06 7.04 9.43
N ALA A 110 -16.62 6.09 8.67
CA ALA A 110 -17.99 5.63 8.89
C ALA A 110 -18.20 4.86 10.20
N GLN A 111 -17.19 4.14 10.69
CA GLN A 111 -17.27 3.45 11.99
C GLN A 111 -17.19 4.42 13.16
N ASN A 112 -16.49 5.54 13.00
CA ASN A 112 -16.25 6.54 14.03
C ASN A 112 -17.19 7.74 13.93
N SER A 113 -18.27 7.64 13.14
CA SER A 113 -19.17 8.76 12.85
C SER A 113 -20.63 8.33 12.83
N GLU A 114 -21.50 9.14 13.44
CA GLU A 114 -22.97 9.02 13.33
C GLU A 114 -23.51 9.76 12.09
N GLU A 115 -22.64 10.36 11.28
CA GLU A 115 -23.04 11.13 10.10
C GLU A 115 -23.65 10.25 9.00
N ALA A 116 -24.62 10.80 8.27
CA ALA A 116 -25.22 10.13 7.14
C ALA A 116 -24.16 9.79 6.05
N PRO A 117 -24.26 8.62 5.38
CA PRO A 117 -23.25 8.13 4.44
C PRO A 117 -22.80 9.13 3.36
N ARG A 118 -23.71 10.00 2.89
CA ARG A 118 -23.39 11.02 1.87
C ARG A 118 -22.39 12.08 2.37
N ARG A 119 -22.46 12.46 3.65
CA ARG A 119 -21.52 13.42 4.24
C ARG A 119 -20.13 12.82 4.42
N ILE A 120 -20.06 11.55 4.82
CA ILE A 120 -18.81 10.79 4.92
C ILE A 120 -18.14 10.67 3.54
N MET A 121 -18.92 10.35 2.51
CA MET A 121 -18.41 10.28 1.13
C MET A 121 -17.85 11.63 0.64
N SER A 122 -18.52 12.74 0.93
CA SER A 122 -18.05 14.09 0.55
C SER A 122 -16.69 14.42 1.19
N LYS A 123 -16.56 14.24 2.51
CA LYS A 123 -15.32 14.53 3.25
C LYS A 123 -14.13 13.69 2.75
N CYS A 124 -14.38 12.43 2.39
CA CYS A 124 -13.36 11.54 1.86
C CYS A 124 -12.98 11.86 0.41
N VAL A 125 -13.80 12.60 -0.34
CA VAL A 125 -13.44 13.11 -1.68
C VAL A 125 -12.55 14.34 -1.54
N ASP A 126 -12.84 15.23 -0.59
CA ASP A 126 -12.10 16.48 -0.38
C ASP A 126 -10.67 16.24 0.16
N GLN A 127 -10.46 15.19 0.94
CA GLN A 127 -9.12 14.78 1.40
C GLN A 127 -8.24 14.19 0.28
N ILE A 128 -8.82 13.77 -0.84
CA ILE A 128 -8.10 13.17 -1.98
C ILE A 128 -7.71 14.24 -3.02
N GLN A 129 -8.34 15.41 -3.01
CA GLN A 129 -8.01 16.51 -3.91
C GLN A 129 -6.95 17.47 -3.33
N ASN A 130 -6.60 17.32 -2.04
CA ASN A 130 -5.68 18.20 -1.32
C ASN A 130 -4.41 17.48 -0.76
N GLU A 131 -4.20 16.20 -1.11
CA GLU A 131 -2.98 15.41 -0.87
C GLU A 131 -2.30 15.11 -2.22
#